data_AF-A0A7V9LD37-F1
#
_entry.id   AF-A0A7V9LD37-F1
#
_cell.length_a   1.000
_cell.length_b   1.000
_cell.length_c   1.000
_cell.angle_alpha   90.00
_cell.angle_beta   90.00
_cell.angle_gamma   90.00
#
_symmetry.space_group_name_H-M   'P 1'
#
loop_
_entity.id
_entity.type
_entity.pdbx_description
1 polymer ?
#
loop_
_entity_poly.entity_id
_entity_poly.type
_entity_poly.pdbx_seq_one_letter_code
_entity_poly.pdbx_strand_id
1 'polypeptide(L)'
;MRLTHLVFLGLSLVACRGGGGDDGDDTPDPDGPPIGGDVTIQEVQSDAMASGTVIELNGVIVTAIDAFGSRTGEFFVSEPGGGEFSGVKVFGASLDQVAALVPGDIVNISGAIKHEACNEAAPCGPIVFDNGASITEVIGESQGSMVVTKVGTGTVPAPATVDAKAIAALPTALERDAAWEKFEGVLIKVINARQLEDVGTFGSNPGPDSTEFRITGFGRVQSVLVELPDTAVFGTCYESITGVADFFFNYIIAPRSAADLVAGGTNCNPLSETIVALQSSATIPELASLTNVVVTAIDAIDNTDMTSKGFWVQDAAAGAEHNGVFVFLRDQAIPAFVTIGARVNVVGSIDEFDLGMPEVGDKVTEIVNPIVTDGTGADVTVTPAVVSAAILGNIGATGEPWEGVLVKADVVRVTDDDSGAGKVELKDNDDNILIMDNESFNFTKPTVGACFSVTGVMHVQVQDNVRTINPRSALDIAIAVGCDLN
;
A
#
# COMPACT_ATOMS: atom_id res chain seq x y z
N MET A 1 12.59 -24.68 -51.19
CA MET A 1 13.47 -25.74 -50.66
C MET A 1 13.33 -25.70 -49.14
N ARG A 2 12.80 -26.77 -48.52
CA ARG A 2 12.51 -26.98 -47.07
C ARG A 2 11.51 -25.97 -46.47
N LEU A 3 10.24 -26.27 -46.20
CA LEU A 3 9.58 -27.42 -45.54
C LEU A 3 10.12 -27.70 -44.13
N THR A 4 9.47 -27.10 -43.14
CA THR A 4 9.46 -27.57 -41.75
C THR A 4 8.03 -27.46 -41.24
N HIS A 5 7.47 -28.60 -40.84
CA HIS A 5 6.16 -28.75 -40.21
C HIS A 5 6.19 -28.19 -38.78
N LEU A 6 5.13 -27.49 -38.38
CA LEU A 6 4.74 -27.37 -36.98
C LEU A 6 3.29 -27.83 -36.84
N VAL A 7 3.12 -28.76 -35.89
CA VAL A 7 1.93 -29.56 -35.64
C VAL A 7 0.82 -28.70 -35.03
N PHE A 8 -0.36 -28.74 -35.64
CA PHE A 8 -1.61 -28.23 -35.06
C PHE A 8 -2.10 -29.25 -34.01
N LEU A 9 -2.20 -28.81 -32.75
CA LEU A 9 -2.95 -29.53 -31.71
C LEU A 9 -4.38 -28.98 -31.71
N GLY A 10 -5.35 -29.83 -32.02
CA GLY A 10 -6.76 -29.48 -32.12
C GLY A 10 -7.40 -29.31 -30.75
N LEU A 11 -8.07 -28.17 -30.56
CA LEU A 11 -9.02 -27.95 -29.48
C LEU A 11 -10.41 -28.39 -29.99
N SER A 12 -10.89 -29.53 -29.50
CA SER A 12 -12.26 -29.98 -29.76
C SER A 12 -13.22 -29.35 -28.75
N LEU A 13 -14.04 -28.43 -29.24
CA LEU A 13 -15.31 -28.02 -28.64
C LEU A 13 -16.26 -29.22 -28.58
N VAL A 14 -16.74 -29.56 -27.38
CA VAL A 14 -17.96 -30.36 -27.21
C VAL A 14 -18.93 -29.55 -26.36
N ALA A 15 -19.84 -28.87 -27.05
CA ALA A 15 -21.08 -28.37 -26.48
C ALA A 15 -22.11 -29.50 -26.54
N CYS A 16 -22.54 -30.00 -25.38
CA CYS A 16 -23.79 -30.74 -25.25
C CYS A 16 -24.71 -29.97 -24.32
N ARG A 17 -25.65 -29.24 -24.94
CA ARG A 17 -26.82 -28.64 -24.29
C ARG A 17 -28.04 -29.48 -24.68
N GLY A 18 -28.62 -30.14 -23.69
CA GLY A 18 -29.92 -30.80 -23.69
C GLY A 18 -30.17 -31.24 -22.25
N GLY A 19 -31.28 -31.01 -21.59
CA GLY A 19 -32.62 -30.68 -22.05
C GLY A 19 -33.58 -31.65 -21.36
N GLY A 20 -34.26 -31.18 -20.30
CA GLY A 20 -35.44 -31.81 -19.71
C GLY A 20 -35.19 -32.68 -18.47
N GLY A 21 -36.10 -32.59 -17.51
CA GLY A 21 -36.24 -33.57 -16.42
C GLY A 21 -36.28 -32.95 -15.04
N ASP A 22 -37.47 -32.48 -14.66
CA ASP A 22 -37.93 -32.45 -13.28
C ASP A 22 -37.78 -33.86 -12.68
N ASP A 23 -36.99 -34.01 -11.62
CA ASP A 23 -37.04 -35.12 -10.67
C ASP A 23 -36.49 -34.59 -9.34
N GLY A 24 -37.38 -34.37 -8.36
CA GLY A 24 -36.98 -34.10 -7.00
C GLY A 24 -36.17 -35.26 -6.46
N ASP A 25 -34.87 -35.03 -6.24
CA ASP A 25 -33.98 -35.95 -5.54
C ASP A 25 -33.45 -35.23 -4.31
N ASP A 26 -34.03 -35.59 -3.18
CA ASP A 26 -33.48 -35.43 -1.83
C ASP A 26 -32.16 -36.20 -1.78
N THR A 27 -31.09 -35.67 -2.38
CA THR A 27 -29.75 -36.15 -2.09
C THR A 27 -29.45 -35.77 -0.64
N PRO A 28 -29.27 -36.74 0.28
CA PRO A 28 -28.76 -36.44 1.60
C PRO A 28 -27.35 -35.89 1.38
N ASP A 29 -27.14 -34.67 1.87
CA ASP A 29 -25.81 -34.11 2.07
C ASP A 29 -24.94 -35.20 2.74
N PRO A 30 -23.78 -35.58 2.18
CA PRO A 30 -22.98 -36.60 2.80
C PRO A 30 -22.42 -36.04 4.10
N ASP A 31 -23.07 -36.39 5.21
CA ASP A 31 -22.47 -36.57 6.53
C ASP A 31 -21.30 -37.56 6.36
N GLY A 32 -20.20 -37.07 5.80
CA GLY A 32 -18.92 -37.76 5.84
C GLY A 32 -18.64 -38.06 7.31
N PRO A 33 -18.13 -39.26 7.64
CA PRO A 33 -17.79 -39.57 9.02
C PRO A 33 -16.86 -38.47 9.54
N PRO A 34 -17.05 -37.99 10.78
CA PRO A 34 -16.18 -36.95 11.33
C PRO A 34 -14.75 -37.44 11.19
N ILE A 35 -13.92 -36.68 10.47
CA ILE A 35 -12.48 -36.89 10.44
C ILE A 35 -11.96 -36.43 11.80
N GLY A 36 -12.33 -37.15 12.86
CA GLY A 36 -11.88 -36.94 14.23
C GLY A 36 -10.52 -37.58 14.46
N GLY A 37 -9.56 -37.24 13.60
CA GLY A 37 -8.16 -37.61 13.75
C GLY A 37 -7.32 -36.37 13.98
N ASP A 38 -6.18 -36.53 14.66
CA ASP A 38 -5.16 -35.48 14.79
C ASP A 38 -4.87 -34.87 13.42
N VAL A 39 -5.15 -33.57 13.27
CA VAL A 39 -4.73 -32.79 12.11
C VAL A 39 -3.58 -31.86 12.49
N THR A 40 -2.71 -31.60 11.53
CA THR A 40 -1.63 -30.62 11.63
C THR A 40 -2.16 -29.22 11.36
N ILE A 41 -1.46 -28.18 11.83
CA ILE A 41 -1.88 -26.81 11.55
C ILE A 41 -1.70 -26.50 10.05
N GLN A 42 -0.72 -27.09 9.37
CA GLN A 42 -0.55 -26.92 7.92
C GLN A 42 -1.71 -27.54 7.14
N GLU A 43 -2.30 -28.64 7.62
CA GLU A 43 -3.53 -29.18 7.02
C GLU A 43 -4.71 -28.23 7.23
N VAL A 44 -4.81 -27.57 8.39
CA VAL A 44 -5.83 -26.54 8.64
C VAL A 44 -5.65 -25.33 7.71
N GLN A 45 -4.42 -24.84 7.56
CA GLN A 45 -4.05 -23.73 6.68
C GLN A 45 -4.19 -24.06 5.17
N SER A 46 -4.40 -25.32 4.80
CA SER A 46 -4.54 -25.73 3.41
C SER A 46 -5.92 -25.40 2.85
N ASP A 47 -5.96 -24.82 1.65
CA ASP A 47 -7.19 -24.65 0.85
C ASP A 47 -7.94 -25.96 0.59
N ALA A 48 -7.24 -27.10 0.70
CA ALA A 48 -7.88 -28.42 0.56
C ALA A 48 -8.82 -28.76 1.72
N MET A 49 -8.65 -28.13 2.89
CA MET A 49 -9.57 -28.26 4.02
C MET A 49 -10.65 -27.18 3.94
N ALA A 50 -11.90 -27.58 3.74
CA ALA A 50 -13.02 -26.66 3.65
C ALA A 50 -13.28 -25.95 4.99
N SER A 51 -13.64 -24.66 4.94
CA SER A 51 -14.19 -23.94 6.10
C SER A 51 -15.39 -24.68 6.68
N GLY A 52 -15.53 -24.68 8.01
CA GLY A 52 -16.52 -25.46 8.76
C GLY A 52 -16.10 -26.90 9.08
N THR A 53 -14.98 -27.38 8.56
CA THR A 53 -14.46 -28.72 8.89
C THR A 53 -14.13 -28.80 10.38
N VAL A 54 -14.71 -29.78 11.08
CA VAL A 54 -14.36 -30.09 12.49
C VAL A 54 -12.94 -30.61 12.57
N ILE A 55 -12.16 -30.07 13.49
CA ILE A 55 -10.76 -30.40 13.70
C ILE A 55 -10.45 -30.71 15.16
N GLU A 56 -9.39 -31.49 15.37
CA GLU A 56 -8.74 -31.68 16.66
C GLU A 56 -7.25 -31.41 16.52
N LEU A 57 -6.74 -30.46 17.31
CA LEU A 57 -5.31 -30.14 17.37
C LEU A 57 -4.73 -30.70 18.66
N ASN A 58 -3.72 -31.56 18.55
CA ASN A 58 -3.12 -32.23 19.70
C ASN A 58 -1.63 -31.85 19.86
N GLY A 59 -1.24 -31.46 21.06
CA GLY A 59 0.15 -31.17 21.38
C GLY A 59 0.71 -29.87 20.77
N VAL A 60 -0.16 -28.92 20.42
CA VAL A 60 0.26 -27.61 19.89
C VAL A 60 0.72 -26.69 21.02
N ILE A 61 1.63 -25.75 20.71
CA ILE A 61 2.28 -24.88 21.69
C ILE A 61 1.69 -23.47 21.61
N VAL A 62 1.27 -22.92 22.74
CA VAL A 62 0.83 -21.51 22.83
C VAL A 62 2.02 -20.58 22.55
N THR A 63 1.92 -19.73 21.54
CA THR A 63 3.00 -18.80 21.11
C THR A 63 2.78 -17.38 21.61
N ALA A 64 1.52 -16.96 21.71
CA ALA A 64 1.09 -15.66 22.22
C ALA A 64 -0.33 -15.74 22.78
N ILE A 65 -0.68 -14.79 23.65
CA ILE A 65 -2.02 -14.67 24.26
C ILE A 65 -2.40 -13.20 24.22
N ASP A 66 -3.60 -12.90 23.73
CA ASP A 66 -4.19 -11.58 23.84
C ASP A 66 -4.75 -11.36 25.25
N ALA A 67 -3.95 -10.64 26.03
CA ALA A 67 -4.28 -10.16 27.36
C ALA A 67 -4.16 -8.63 27.46
N PHE A 68 -4.06 -7.93 26.33
CA PHE A 68 -3.78 -6.50 26.30
C PHE A 68 -5.02 -5.68 25.96
N GLY A 69 -5.22 -4.59 26.68
CA GLY A 69 -6.29 -3.66 26.36
C GLY A 69 -7.68 -4.19 26.72
N SER A 70 -8.67 -3.78 25.93
CA SER A 70 -10.11 -4.04 26.14
C SER A 70 -10.63 -5.28 25.42
N ARG A 71 -9.88 -5.79 24.45
CA ARG A 71 -10.14 -7.03 23.73
C ARG A 71 -9.17 -8.06 24.30
N THR A 72 -9.70 -9.19 24.76
CA THR A 72 -8.91 -10.26 25.37
C THR A 72 -9.58 -11.58 25.09
N GLY A 73 -8.85 -12.68 25.23
CA GLY A 73 -9.40 -14.03 25.11
C GLY A 73 -9.10 -14.73 23.79
N GLU A 74 -8.33 -14.08 22.91
CA GLU A 74 -7.72 -14.72 21.76
C GLU A 74 -6.32 -15.23 22.13
N PHE A 75 -5.85 -16.26 21.46
CA PHE A 75 -4.46 -16.72 21.60
C PHE A 75 -3.99 -17.41 20.32
N PHE A 76 -2.69 -17.57 20.20
CA PHE A 76 -2.07 -18.18 19.03
C PHE A 76 -1.37 -19.46 19.44
N VAL A 77 -1.48 -20.48 18.60
CA VAL A 77 -0.77 -21.75 18.78
C VAL A 77 0.09 -22.04 17.56
N SER A 78 1.15 -22.79 17.77
CA SER A 78 2.00 -23.29 16.70
C SER A 78 2.42 -24.72 16.97
N GLU A 79 2.67 -25.47 15.90
CA GLU A 79 3.27 -26.79 16.03
C GLU A 79 4.65 -26.72 16.70
N PRO A 80 5.09 -27.78 17.39
CA PRO A 80 6.39 -27.78 18.06
C PRO A 80 7.59 -27.45 17.16
N GLY A 81 7.49 -27.74 15.85
CA GLY A 81 8.52 -27.43 14.87
C GLY A 81 8.57 -25.95 14.44
N GLY A 82 7.48 -25.20 14.60
CA GLY A 82 7.32 -23.86 14.03
C GLY A 82 7.47 -23.84 12.49
N GLY A 83 7.74 -22.66 11.95
CA GLY A 83 7.95 -22.46 10.50
C GLY A 83 6.70 -22.02 9.73
N GLU A 84 6.80 -22.01 8.42
CA GLU A 84 5.71 -21.63 7.51
C GLU A 84 4.48 -22.50 7.72
N PHE A 85 3.29 -21.89 7.72
CA PHE A 85 1.98 -22.51 7.93
C PHE A 85 1.81 -23.31 9.23
N SER A 86 2.74 -23.14 10.18
CA SER A 86 2.74 -23.91 11.43
C SER A 86 1.93 -23.26 12.54
N GLY A 87 1.33 -22.11 12.30
CA GLY A 87 0.65 -21.27 13.29
C GLY A 87 -0.80 -21.03 12.92
N VAL A 88 -1.63 -20.83 13.93
CA VAL A 88 -3.04 -20.46 13.72
C VAL A 88 -3.58 -19.68 14.92
N LYS A 89 -4.46 -18.73 14.63
CA LYS A 89 -5.23 -18.00 15.64
C LYS A 89 -6.34 -18.89 16.21
N VAL A 90 -6.51 -18.86 17.52
CA VAL A 90 -7.62 -19.54 18.22
C VAL A 90 -8.56 -18.48 18.80
N PHE A 91 -9.79 -18.47 18.31
CA PHE A 91 -10.80 -17.47 18.64
C PHE A 91 -12.02 -18.09 19.32
N GLY A 92 -12.61 -17.38 20.29
CA GLY A 92 -13.85 -17.78 20.96
C GLY A 92 -13.71 -18.92 21.98
N ALA A 93 -12.51 -19.21 22.47
CA ALA A 93 -12.29 -20.08 23.63
C ALA A 93 -12.92 -19.48 24.92
N SER A 94 -13.17 -20.33 25.92
CA SER A 94 -13.60 -19.82 27.23
C SER A 94 -12.54 -18.90 27.84
N LEU A 95 -12.94 -17.71 28.30
CA LEU A 95 -12.03 -16.75 28.94
C LEU A 95 -11.28 -17.34 30.14
N ASP A 96 -11.94 -18.23 30.90
CA ASP A 96 -11.30 -18.91 32.04
C ASP A 96 -10.21 -19.88 31.58
N GLN A 97 -10.36 -20.51 30.41
CA GLN A 97 -9.34 -21.37 29.84
C GLN A 97 -8.15 -20.54 29.34
N VAL A 98 -8.41 -19.45 28.62
CA VAL A 98 -7.36 -18.59 28.06
C VAL A 98 -6.57 -17.89 29.16
N ALA A 99 -7.23 -17.39 30.21
CA ALA A 99 -6.59 -16.74 31.35
C ALA A 99 -5.65 -17.67 32.14
N ALA A 100 -5.77 -19.00 31.98
CA ALA A 100 -4.92 -19.99 32.63
C ALA A 100 -3.70 -20.40 31.78
N LEU A 101 -3.62 -19.95 30.51
CA LEU A 101 -2.52 -20.25 29.61
C LEU A 101 -1.37 -19.25 29.76
N VAL A 102 -0.17 -19.68 29.39
CA VAL A 102 0.99 -18.82 29.14
C VAL A 102 1.73 -19.29 27.88
N PRO A 103 2.48 -18.41 27.17
CA PRO A 103 3.35 -18.85 26.08
C PRO A 103 4.28 -19.99 26.52
N GLY A 104 4.35 -21.05 25.71
CA GLY A 104 5.07 -22.29 25.98
C GLY A 104 4.20 -23.42 26.53
N ASP A 105 2.95 -23.15 26.91
CA ASP A 105 2.02 -24.23 27.29
C ASP A 105 1.72 -25.14 26.09
N ILE A 106 1.66 -26.46 26.35
CA ILE A 106 1.23 -27.46 25.36
C ILE A 106 -0.25 -27.73 25.60
N VAL A 107 -1.07 -27.56 24.57
CA VAL A 107 -2.52 -27.71 24.65
C VAL A 107 -3.04 -28.70 23.61
N ASN A 108 -4.18 -29.31 23.95
CA ASN A 108 -5.05 -29.97 22.99
C ASN A 108 -6.31 -29.12 22.82
N ILE A 109 -6.79 -28.99 21.58
CA ILE A 109 -7.97 -28.23 21.20
C ILE A 109 -8.94 -29.19 20.52
N SER A 110 -10.14 -29.32 21.08
CA SER A 110 -11.20 -30.20 20.56
C SER A 110 -12.52 -29.45 20.43
N GLY A 111 -13.41 -29.93 19.57
CA GLY A 111 -14.71 -29.27 19.31
C GLY A 111 -14.57 -27.96 18.56
N ALA A 112 -13.46 -27.80 17.83
CA ALA A 112 -13.19 -26.64 17.00
C ALA A 112 -13.47 -26.94 15.53
N ILE A 113 -13.66 -25.90 14.74
CA ILE A 113 -13.79 -25.95 13.29
C ILE A 113 -12.74 -25.02 12.67
N LYS A 114 -12.28 -25.38 11.47
CA LYS A 114 -11.60 -24.42 10.59
C LYS A 114 -12.59 -23.31 10.22
N HIS A 115 -12.18 -22.07 10.34
CA HIS A 115 -12.95 -20.93 9.89
C HIS A 115 -12.10 -20.07 8.96
N GLU A 116 -12.67 -19.75 7.80
CA GLU A 116 -12.12 -18.78 6.87
C GLU A 116 -12.92 -17.50 7.02
N ALA A 117 -12.39 -16.53 7.79
CA ALA A 117 -13.08 -15.27 7.98
C ALA A 117 -12.95 -14.42 6.72
N CYS A 118 -14.07 -14.26 6.00
CA CYS A 118 -14.25 -13.33 4.89
C CYS A 118 -15.24 -12.23 5.33
N ASN A 119 -15.19 -11.02 4.74
CA ASN A 119 -16.04 -9.90 5.15
C ASN A 119 -17.55 -10.25 5.01
N GLU A 120 -18.27 -10.33 6.14
CA GLU A 120 -19.62 -10.91 6.30
C GLU A 120 -20.73 -10.30 5.42
N ALA A 121 -20.47 -9.19 4.72
CA ALA A 121 -21.42 -8.59 3.78
C ALA A 121 -21.72 -9.48 2.55
N ALA A 122 -20.96 -10.56 2.34
CA ALA A 122 -21.29 -11.63 1.41
C ALA A 122 -20.93 -13.00 2.04
N PRO A 123 -21.66 -14.09 1.71
CA PRO A 123 -21.04 -15.43 1.79
C PRO A 123 -19.72 -15.37 1.04
N CYS A 124 -18.73 -16.24 1.30
CA CYS A 124 -17.46 -16.24 0.55
C CYS A 124 -17.61 -16.63 -0.95
N GLY A 125 -18.59 -16.05 -1.65
CA GLY A 125 -18.54 -15.72 -3.06
C GLY A 125 -17.57 -14.56 -3.31
N PRO A 126 -17.51 -14.06 -4.56
CA PRO A 126 -16.35 -13.38 -5.12
C PRO A 126 -16.18 -11.92 -4.65
N ILE A 127 -16.43 -11.62 -3.38
CA ILE A 127 -15.81 -10.45 -2.73
C ILE A 127 -14.46 -10.93 -2.19
N VAL A 128 -13.60 -11.16 -3.17
CA VAL A 128 -12.16 -11.05 -3.13
C VAL A 128 -11.90 -9.66 -2.50
N PHE A 129 -11.27 -9.55 -1.31
CA PHE A 129 -10.34 -8.40 -1.11
C PHE A 129 -9.49 -8.38 -2.38
N ASP A 130 -9.09 -7.24 -2.97
CA ASP A 130 -8.60 -7.21 -4.36
C ASP A 130 -7.54 -8.28 -4.78
N ASN A 131 -6.92 -8.97 -3.82
CA ASN A 131 -6.03 -10.15 -3.93
C ASN A 131 -6.63 -11.57 -3.66
N GLY A 132 -7.76 -11.73 -2.97
CA GLY A 132 -8.41 -13.01 -2.68
C GLY A 132 -8.07 -13.61 -1.31
N ALA A 133 -7.44 -12.85 -0.43
CA ALA A 133 -6.99 -13.33 0.88
C ALA A 133 -8.17 -13.70 1.83
N SER A 134 -7.96 -14.69 2.70
CA SER A 134 -8.83 -14.97 3.84
C SER A 134 -7.98 -15.08 5.11
N ILE A 135 -8.64 -15.08 6.27
CA ILE A 135 -7.99 -15.38 7.55
C ILE A 135 -8.37 -16.81 7.91
N THR A 136 -7.39 -17.69 8.03
CA THR A 136 -7.57 -19.02 8.63
C THR A 136 -7.46 -18.93 10.15
N GLU A 137 -8.58 -19.16 10.83
CA GLU A 137 -8.64 -19.26 12.28
C GLU A 137 -9.36 -20.52 12.75
N VAL A 138 -9.17 -20.84 14.03
CA VAL A 138 -9.82 -21.96 14.71
C VAL A 138 -10.85 -21.42 15.69
N ILE A 139 -12.13 -21.77 15.48
CA ILE A 139 -13.25 -21.33 16.32
C ILE A 139 -14.05 -22.53 16.83
N GLY A 140 -14.92 -22.34 17.83
CA GLY A 140 -15.93 -23.34 18.17
C GLY A 140 -17.11 -23.30 17.20
N GLU A 141 -17.72 -24.45 16.89
CA GLU A 141 -18.95 -24.56 16.07
C GLU A 141 -20.10 -23.69 16.64
N SER A 142 -20.13 -23.58 17.96
CA SER A 142 -20.93 -22.60 18.70
C SER A 142 -20.11 -21.99 19.85
N GLN A 143 -20.53 -20.83 20.36
CA GLN A 143 -19.83 -20.17 21.46
C GLN A 143 -19.66 -21.12 22.66
N GLY A 144 -18.41 -21.37 23.07
CA GLY A 144 -18.07 -22.25 24.18
C GLY A 144 -18.09 -23.76 23.88
N SER A 145 -18.31 -24.17 22.62
CA SER A 145 -18.20 -25.58 22.21
C SER A 145 -16.75 -26.08 22.12
N MET A 146 -15.81 -25.18 21.84
CA MET A 146 -14.38 -25.49 21.81
C MET A 146 -13.83 -25.66 23.23
N VAL A 147 -13.07 -26.74 23.44
CA VAL A 147 -12.40 -27.05 24.70
C VAL A 147 -10.89 -27.00 24.50
N VAL A 148 -10.23 -26.11 25.23
CA VAL A 148 -8.76 -26.02 25.29
C VAL A 148 -8.27 -26.67 26.58
N THR A 149 -7.46 -27.73 26.45
CA THR A 149 -6.91 -28.48 27.58
C THR A 149 -5.40 -28.38 27.60
N LYS A 150 -4.83 -27.77 28.64
CA LYS A 150 -3.39 -27.82 28.89
C LYS A 150 -2.95 -29.23 29.26
N VAL A 151 -2.06 -29.81 28.46
CA VAL A 151 -1.53 -31.17 28.64
C VAL A 151 -0.04 -31.18 29.05
N GLY A 152 0.64 -30.04 28.97
CA GLY A 152 2.03 -29.93 29.39
C GLY A 152 2.62 -28.54 29.21
N THR A 153 3.95 -28.49 29.22
CA THR A 153 4.75 -27.29 28.95
C THR A 153 5.89 -27.65 28.01
N GLY A 154 6.18 -26.79 27.06
CA GLY A 154 7.19 -26.93 26.03
C GLY A 154 8.02 -25.66 25.88
N THR A 155 8.85 -25.63 24.84
CA THR A 155 9.56 -24.42 24.44
C THR A 155 8.77 -23.76 23.32
N VAL A 156 8.52 -22.46 23.41
CA VAL A 156 7.93 -21.69 22.29
C VAL A 156 8.82 -21.90 21.05
N PRO A 157 8.27 -22.30 19.89
CA PRO A 157 9.04 -22.47 18.68
C PRO A 157 9.88 -21.22 18.36
N ALA A 158 11.08 -21.44 17.82
CA ALA A 158 11.93 -20.32 17.40
C ALA A 158 11.19 -19.52 16.30
N PRO A 159 11.21 -18.18 16.34
CA PRO A 159 10.51 -17.39 15.34
C PRO A 159 11.04 -17.66 13.92
N ALA A 160 10.15 -17.81 12.95
CA ALA A 160 10.54 -17.89 11.54
C ALA A 160 11.09 -16.53 11.09
N THR A 161 12.19 -16.51 10.35
CA THR A 161 12.78 -15.24 9.88
C THR A 161 12.08 -14.77 8.62
N VAL A 162 11.64 -13.51 8.63
CA VAL A 162 10.98 -12.85 7.49
C VAL A 162 11.84 -11.66 7.05
N ASP A 163 12.25 -11.64 5.79
CA ASP A 163 12.99 -10.51 5.23
C ASP A 163 12.02 -9.51 4.59
N ALA A 164 11.70 -8.44 5.32
CA ALA A 164 10.77 -7.41 4.87
C ALA A 164 11.22 -6.78 3.54
N LYS A 165 12.53 -6.57 3.37
CA LYS A 165 13.10 -6.00 2.15
C LYS A 165 12.96 -6.94 0.97
N ALA A 166 13.10 -8.25 1.18
CA ALA A 166 12.87 -9.24 0.12
C ALA A 166 11.40 -9.25 -0.33
N ILE A 167 10.46 -9.12 0.61
CA ILE A 167 9.03 -9.02 0.28
C ILE A 167 8.74 -7.72 -0.47
N ALA A 168 9.27 -6.57 -0.01
CA ALA A 168 9.10 -5.28 -0.68
C ALA A 168 9.56 -5.29 -2.15
N ALA A 169 10.56 -6.11 -2.49
CA ALA A 169 11.10 -6.23 -3.84
C ALA A 169 10.26 -7.12 -4.77
N LEU A 170 9.20 -7.77 -4.29
CA LEU A 170 8.32 -8.57 -5.14
C LEU A 170 7.44 -7.66 -6.00
N PRO A 171 7.35 -7.91 -7.33
CA PRO A 171 6.84 -6.94 -8.29
C PRO A 171 5.32 -6.74 -8.19
N THR A 172 4.55 -7.73 -7.73
CA THR A 172 3.09 -7.62 -7.64
C THR A 172 2.60 -7.71 -6.20
N ALA A 173 1.44 -7.09 -5.92
CA ALA A 173 0.77 -7.22 -4.62
C ALA A 173 0.48 -8.69 -4.29
N LEU A 174 -0.02 -9.46 -5.27
CA LEU A 174 -0.31 -10.89 -5.12
C LEU A 174 0.91 -11.71 -4.66
N GLU A 175 2.10 -11.45 -5.22
CA GLU A 175 3.32 -12.14 -4.78
C GLU A 175 3.73 -11.75 -3.36
N ARG A 176 3.53 -10.48 -2.98
CA ARG A 176 3.78 -10.01 -1.61
C ARG A 176 2.83 -10.64 -0.62
N ASP A 177 1.56 -10.75 -0.98
CA ASP A 177 0.54 -11.39 -0.15
C ASP A 177 0.87 -12.85 0.07
N ALA A 178 1.15 -13.61 -1.00
CA ALA A 178 1.58 -15.00 -0.91
C ALA A 178 2.87 -15.19 -0.07
N ALA A 179 3.74 -14.18 -0.03
CA ALA A 179 4.95 -14.21 0.80
C ALA A 179 4.66 -14.01 2.30
N TRP A 180 3.60 -13.28 2.65
CA TRP A 180 3.15 -13.08 4.03
C TRP A 180 2.18 -14.15 4.53
N GLU A 181 1.28 -14.63 3.67
CA GLU A 181 0.23 -15.61 3.96
C GLU A 181 0.76 -16.84 4.70
N LYS A 182 1.91 -17.36 4.28
CA LYS A 182 2.58 -18.50 4.92
C LYS A 182 2.99 -18.27 6.38
N PHE A 183 2.89 -17.06 6.90
CA PHE A 183 3.22 -16.70 8.27
C PHE A 183 1.99 -16.35 9.12
N GLU A 184 0.78 -16.52 8.60
CA GLU A 184 -0.44 -16.30 9.38
C GLU A 184 -0.48 -17.22 10.62
N GLY A 185 -0.73 -16.63 11.78
CA GLY A 185 -0.66 -17.28 13.10
C GLY A 185 0.74 -17.70 13.55
N VAL A 186 1.79 -17.50 12.74
CA VAL A 186 3.15 -17.95 13.01
C VAL A 186 3.92 -16.90 13.82
N LEU A 187 4.68 -17.34 14.83
CA LEU A 187 5.67 -16.48 15.48
C LEU A 187 6.83 -16.21 14.52
N ILE A 188 7.03 -14.94 14.17
CA ILE A 188 8.05 -14.49 13.22
C ILE A 188 9.02 -13.49 13.83
N LYS A 189 10.20 -13.40 13.21
CA LYS A 189 11.21 -12.35 13.40
C LYS A 189 11.42 -11.65 12.06
N VAL A 190 10.83 -10.48 11.91
CA VAL A 190 11.02 -9.62 10.73
C VAL A 190 12.36 -8.91 10.84
N ILE A 191 13.17 -8.97 9.79
CA ILE A 191 14.45 -8.25 9.65
C ILE A 191 14.38 -7.28 8.47
N ASN A 192 15.34 -6.35 8.41
CA ASN A 192 15.47 -5.34 7.35
C ASN A 192 14.21 -4.44 7.23
N ALA A 193 13.50 -4.24 8.35
CA ALA A 193 12.26 -3.50 8.40
C ALA A 193 12.50 -2.04 8.84
N ARG A 194 12.01 -1.09 8.04
CA ARG A 194 11.96 0.33 8.41
C ARG A 194 10.55 0.75 8.73
N GLN A 195 10.35 1.54 9.77
CA GLN A 195 9.07 2.20 10.07
C GLN A 195 8.76 3.28 9.03
N LEU A 196 7.61 3.17 8.36
CA LEU A 196 7.18 4.02 7.24
C LEU A 196 6.16 5.08 7.64
N GLU A 197 5.62 5.03 8.86
CA GLU A 197 4.61 5.97 9.36
C GLU A 197 4.85 6.25 10.86
N ASP A 198 4.39 7.39 11.37
CA ASP A 198 4.26 7.59 12.81
C ASP A 198 3.26 6.58 13.40
N VAL A 199 3.32 6.36 14.72
CA VAL A 199 2.34 5.52 15.41
C VAL A 199 0.97 6.20 15.33
N GLY A 200 0.08 5.63 14.53
CA GLY A 200 -1.30 6.05 14.36
C GLY A 200 -2.27 5.16 15.14
N THR A 201 -3.56 5.33 14.84
CA THR A 201 -4.63 4.45 15.34
C THR A 201 -5.23 3.60 14.23
N PHE A 202 -5.72 2.41 14.54
CA PHE A 202 -6.38 1.53 13.56
C PHE A 202 -7.82 1.18 13.92
N GLY A 203 -8.60 0.83 12.89
CA GLY A 203 -10.02 0.52 13.00
C GLY A 203 -10.94 1.75 12.90
N SER A 204 -12.23 1.53 12.65
CA SER A 204 -13.23 2.60 12.46
C SER A 204 -13.65 3.29 13.76
N ASN A 205 -13.48 2.60 14.90
CA ASN A 205 -13.69 3.13 16.24
C ASN A 205 -12.50 2.68 17.10
N PRO A 206 -11.32 3.31 16.95
CA PRO A 206 -10.11 2.88 17.62
C PRO A 206 -10.30 2.95 19.14
N GLY A 207 -9.98 1.86 19.83
CA GLY A 207 -9.80 1.88 21.28
C GLY A 207 -8.53 2.65 21.64
N PRO A 208 -8.35 3.02 22.93
CA PRO A 208 -7.12 3.67 23.39
C PRO A 208 -5.85 2.80 23.20
N ASP A 209 -6.06 1.51 22.97
CA ASP A 209 -5.10 0.43 22.77
C ASP A 209 -4.95 0.02 21.29
N SER A 210 -5.62 0.72 20.36
CA SER A 210 -5.65 0.37 18.94
C SER A 210 -4.67 1.25 18.14
N THR A 211 -3.37 1.00 18.31
CA THR A 211 -2.28 1.74 17.65
C THR A 211 -1.49 0.89 16.66
N GLU A 212 -0.98 1.50 15.60
CA GLU A 212 -0.17 0.80 14.60
C GLU A 212 0.82 1.70 13.87
N PHE A 213 1.77 1.09 13.16
CA PHE A 213 2.56 1.74 12.13
C PHE A 213 2.91 0.78 11.00
N ARG A 214 3.10 1.29 9.78
CA ARG A 214 3.55 0.51 8.62
C ARG A 214 5.06 0.29 8.64
N ILE A 215 5.51 -0.86 8.12
CA ILE A 215 6.92 -1.16 7.87
C ILE A 215 7.21 -1.51 6.41
N THR A 216 8.49 -1.52 6.04
CA THR A 216 9.00 -2.10 4.78
C THR A 216 8.30 -3.42 4.45
N GLY A 217 7.96 -3.64 3.18
CA GLY A 217 7.33 -4.88 2.74
C GLY A 217 5.85 -5.02 3.09
N PHE A 218 5.13 -3.91 3.29
CA PHE A 218 3.67 -3.85 3.50
C PHE A 218 3.14 -4.45 4.81
N GLY A 219 4.01 -4.90 5.72
CA GLY A 219 3.59 -5.31 7.06
C GLY A 219 3.15 -4.12 7.91
N ARG A 220 2.21 -4.34 8.83
CA ARG A 220 1.82 -3.37 9.88
C ARG A 220 2.20 -3.92 11.25
N VAL A 221 2.81 -3.13 12.11
CA VAL A 221 3.04 -3.51 13.50
C VAL A 221 1.90 -2.95 14.33
N GLN A 222 1.15 -3.81 15.02
CA GLN A 222 -0.03 -3.41 15.78
C GLN A 222 0.11 -3.68 17.28
N SER A 223 -0.55 -2.86 18.09
CA SER A 223 -0.60 -3.01 19.55
C SER A 223 -1.59 -4.07 20.04
N VAL A 224 -2.02 -5.03 19.23
CA VAL A 224 -3.05 -6.01 19.61
C VAL A 224 -2.64 -6.92 20.78
N LEU A 225 -1.33 -7.15 20.98
CA LEU A 225 -0.82 -7.98 22.09
C LEU A 225 -0.04 -7.19 23.16
N VAL A 226 0.38 -5.95 22.83
CA VAL A 226 1.16 -5.09 23.72
C VAL A 226 1.06 -3.64 23.26
N GLU A 227 1.13 -2.70 24.20
CA GLU A 227 1.35 -1.28 23.89
C GLU A 227 2.67 -1.09 23.10
N LEU A 228 2.60 -0.33 22.00
CA LEU A 228 3.79 0.03 21.22
C LEU A 228 4.57 1.11 21.99
N PRO A 229 5.90 0.96 22.13
CA PRO A 229 6.70 1.89 22.92
C PRO A 229 6.85 3.24 22.20
N ASP A 230 7.00 4.33 22.97
CA ASP A 230 7.31 5.67 22.45
C ASP A 230 8.59 5.73 21.58
N THR A 231 9.45 4.70 21.67
CA THR A 231 10.64 4.55 20.82
C THR A 231 10.32 4.07 19.41
N ALA A 232 9.06 3.71 19.11
CA ALA A 232 8.60 3.40 17.76
C ALA A 232 8.42 4.70 16.97
N VAL A 233 9.52 5.25 16.45
CA VAL A 233 9.53 6.53 15.75
C VAL A 233 9.64 6.32 14.25
N PHE A 234 8.95 7.14 13.48
CA PHE A 234 9.04 7.14 12.02
C PHE A 234 10.50 7.15 11.51
N GLY A 235 10.76 6.36 10.46
CA GLY A 235 12.09 6.19 9.88
C GLY A 235 13.03 5.25 10.62
N THR A 236 12.68 4.77 11.83
CA THR A 236 13.47 3.81 12.60
C THR A 236 13.75 2.56 11.76
N CYS A 237 15.03 2.20 11.63
CA CYS A 237 15.44 0.92 11.06
C CYS A 237 15.60 -0.10 12.19
N TYR A 238 14.78 -1.14 12.17
CA TYR A 238 14.81 -2.20 13.17
C TYR A 238 15.87 -3.25 12.81
N GLU A 239 16.66 -3.65 13.80
CA GLU A 239 17.46 -4.88 13.72
C GLU A 239 16.52 -6.08 13.62
N SER A 240 15.45 -6.07 14.42
CA SER A 240 14.35 -7.02 14.28
C SER A 240 13.06 -6.58 14.94
N ILE A 241 11.95 -7.07 14.40
CA ILE A 241 10.61 -7.01 14.99
C ILE A 241 10.16 -8.45 15.20
N THR A 242 9.95 -8.88 16.44
CA THR A 242 9.43 -10.22 16.74
C THR A 242 7.95 -10.15 17.09
N GLY A 243 7.14 -11.08 16.62
CA GLY A 243 5.70 -11.05 16.89
C GLY A 243 4.98 -12.19 16.19
N VAL A 244 3.71 -12.38 16.51
CA VAL A 244 2.88 -13.29 15.73
C VAL A 244 2.38 -12.54 14.50
N ALA A 245 2.57 -13.13 13.31
CA ALA A 245 1.96 -12.60 12.10
C ALA A 245 0.48 -13.03 12.06
N ASP A 246 -0.38 -12.15 11.59
CA ASP A 246 -1.81 -12.38 11.44
C ASP A 246 -2.31 -11.59 10.22
N PHE A 247 -3.51 -11.88 9.74
CA PHE A 247 -4.15 -11.11 8.68
C PHE A 247 -5.44 -10.48 9.19
N PHE A 248 -5.61 -9.17 9.01
CA PHE A 248 -6.88 -8.49 9.26
C PHE A 248 -6.98 -7.24 8.39
N PHE A 249 -7.51 -7.40 7.17
CA PHE A 249 -7.44 -6.44 6.05
C PHE A 249 -6.02 -6.11 5.56
N ASN A 250 -5.00 -6.34 6.38
CA ASN A 250 -3.57 -6.20 6.10
C ASN A 250 -2.82 -7.30 6.85
N TYR A 251 -1.61 -7.62 6.41
CA TYR A 251 -0.70 -8.44 7.22
C TYR A 251 -0.17 -7.64 8.40
N ILE A 252 -0.43 -8.14 9.59
CA ILE A 252 -0.04 -7.51 10.84
C ILE A 252 1.03 -8.36 11.52
N ILE A 253 1.90 -7.69 12.27
CA ILE A 253 2.84 -8.29 13.20
C ILE A 253 2.42 -7.77 14.58
N ALA A 254 2.11 -8.70 15.48
CA ALA A 254 1.72 -8.41 16.84
C ALA A 254 2.89 -8.73 17.80
N PRO A 255 3.69 -7.73 18.22
CA PRO A 255 4.74 -7.94 19.21
C PRO A 255 4.14 -8.41 20.52
N ARG A 256 4.81 -9.31 21.24
CA ARG A 256 4.32 -9.83 22.54
C ARG A 256 4.78 -8.96 23.70
N SER A 257 5.79 -8.13 23.45
CA SER A 257 6.38 -7.20 24.40
C SER A 257 7.07 -6.06 23.66
N ALA A 258 7.29 -4.92 24.34
CA ALA A 258 8.11 -3.84 23.78
C ALA A 258 9.56 -4.29 23.45
N ALA A 259 10.07 -5.34 24.12
CA ALA A 259 11.39 -5.88 23.86
C ALA A 259 11.49 -6.62 22.50
N ASP A 260 10.37 -6.94 21.89
CA ASP A 260 10.36 -7.54 20.56
C ASP A 260 10.64 -6.51 19.44
N LEU A 261 10.65 -5.20 19.75
CA LEU A 261 11.00 -4.12 18.83
C LEU A 261 12.45 -3.67 19.07
N VAL A 262 13.38 -4.26 18.31
CA VAL A 262 14.82 -4.00 18.46
C VAL A 262 15.27 -3.04 17.36
N ALA A 263 15.49 -1.77 17.72
CA ALA A 263 16.03 -0.76 16.83
C ALA A 263 17.53 -0.98 16.51
N GLY A 264 18.09 -0.22 15.57
CA GLY A 264 19.53 -0.21 15.27
C GLY A 264 19.95 -1.09 14.09
N GLY A 265 18.99 -1.48 13.24
CA GLY A 265 19.28 -2.19 12.00
C GLY A 265 20.07 -1.31 11.01
N THR A 266 20.84 -1.95 10.14
CA THR A 266 21.64 -1.25 9.09
C THR A 266 21.28 -1.67 7.68
N ASN A 267 20.41 -2.67 7.52
CA ASN A 267 20.12 -3.33 6.25
C ASN A 267 18.73 -2.99 5.66
N CYS A 268 18.01 -2.06 6.29
CA CYS A 268 16.78 -1.52 5.72
C CYS A 268 17.04 -0.87 4.36
N ASN A 269 15.97 -0.67 3.57
CA ASN A 269 16.07 0.11 2.34
C ASN A 269 16.68 1.49 2.63
N PRO A 270 17.62 1.96 1.78
CA PRO A 270 18.18 3.29 1.92
C PRO A 270 17.07 4.32 1.72
N LEU A 271 17.18 5.44 2.44
CA LEU A 271 16.31 6.59 2.21
C LEU A 271 16.73 7.24 0.88
N SER A 272 15.78 7.70 0.08
CA SER A 272 16.14 8.60 -1.02
C SER A 272 16.50 9.97 -0.44
N GLU A 273 17.73 10.42 -0.68
CA GLU A 273 18.21 11.72 -0.20
C GLU A 273 18.02 12.84 -1.22
N THR A 274 17.71 12.49 -2.48
CA THR A 274 17.42 13.45 -3.55
C THR A 274 16.21 13.01 -4.37
N ILE A 275 15.53 13.99 -4.98
CA ILE A 275 14.38 13.76 -5.85
C ILE A 275 14.82 13.08 -7.14
N VAL A 276 15.96 13.45 -7.70
CA VAL A 276 16.51 12.75 -8.88
C VAL A 276 16.72 11.26 -8.60
N ALA A 277 17.23 10.87 -7.43
CA ALA A 277 17.42 9.47 -7.08
C ALA A 277 16.08 8.73 -6.89
N LEU A 278 15.05 9.42 -6.39
CA LEU A 278 13.69 8.90 -6.25
C LEU A 278 13.05 8.65 -7.62
N GLN A 279 13.11 9.65 -8.50
CA GLN A 279 12.46 9.69 -9.82
C GLN A 279 13.18 8.87 -10.92
N SER A 280 14.46 8.53 -10.74
CA SER A 280 15.25 7.79 -11.74
C SER A 280 15.60 6.35 -11.34
N SER A 281 15.15 5.91 -10.17
CA SER A 281 15.45 4.56 -9.69
C SER A 281 14.62 3.51 -10.41
N ALA A 282 15.26 2.40 -10.78
CA ALA A 282 14.55 1.21 -11.28
C ALA A 282 13.67 0.54 -10.19
N THR A 283 13.89 0.88 -8.93
CA THR A 283 13.08 0.43 -7.79
C THR A 283 12.84 1.63 -6.90
N ILE A 284 11.59 2.06 -6.82
CA ILE A 284 11.24 3.26 -6.06
C ILE A 284 11.51 3.00 -4.57
N PRO A 285 12.28 3.86 -3.90
CA PRO A 285 12.51 3.71 -2.46
C PRO A 285 11.17 3.79 -1.71
N GLU A 286 11.04 3.13 -0.56
CA GLU A 286 9.80 3.23 0.24
C GLU A 286 9.69 4.55 1.02
N LEU A 287 10.81 5.27 1.16
CA LEU A 287 10.94 6.47 1.99
C LEU A 287 11.87 7.50 1.35
N ALA A 288 11.44 8.76 1.44
CA ALA A 288 12.25 9.92 1.12
C ALA A 288 12.69 10.62 2.40
N SER A 289 13.92 11.14 2.40
CA SER A 289 14.44 12.06 3.43
C SER A 289 15.19 13.19 2.72
N LEU A 290 14.41 14.09 2.15
CA LEU A 290 14.88 15.19 1.32
C LEU A 290 15.29 16.37 2.20
N THR A 291 16.48 16.92 1.94
CA THR A 291 17.04 18.04 2.71
C THR A 291 17.19 19.27 1.85
N ASN A 292 16.67 20.42 2.31
CA ASN A 292 16.77 21.73 1.65
C ASN A 292 16.26 21.77 0.20
N VAL A 293 15.26 20.94 -0.12
CA VAL A 293 14.58 20.99 -1.42
C VAL A 293 13.78 22.28 -1.56
N VAL A 294 13.61 22.75 -2.79
CA VAL A 294 13.05 24.07 -3.11
C VAL A 294 11.59 23.92 -3.51
N VAL A 295 10.69 24.62 -2.82
CA VAL A 295 9.27 24.67 -3.17
C VAL A 295 9.10 25.40 -4.51
N THR A 296 8.49 24.76 -5.51
CA THR A 296 8.34 25.33 -6.86
C THR A 296 6.93 25.75 -7.21
N ALA A 297 5.94 25.07 -6.64
CA ALA A 297 4.51 25.34 -6.78
C ALA A 297 3.79 24.91 -5.50
N ILE A 298 2.61 25.47 -5.27
CA ILE A 298 1.74 25.14 -4.14
C ILE A 298 0.35 24.91 -4.72
N ASP A 299 -0.30 23.82 -4.32
CA ASP A 299 -1.71 23.64 -4.60
C ASP A 299 -2.49 24.53 -3.62
N ALA A 300 -2.81 25.74 -4.09
CA ALA A 300 -3.44 26.78 -3.28
C ALA A 300 -4.95 26.83 -3.48
N ILE A 301 -5.54 25.92 -4.26
CA ILE A 301 -6.98 25.92 -4.50
C ILE A 301 -7.68 25.27 -3.31
N ASP A 302 -8.41 26.09 -2.56
CA ASP A 302 -9.36 25.60 -1.57
C ASP A 302 -10.60 25.06 -2.29
N ASN A 303 -10.45 23.91 -2.94
CA ASN A 303 -11.59 23.14 -3.41
C ASN A 303 -12.21 22.51 -2.17
N THR A 304 -13.41 22.96 -1.81
CA THR A 304 -14.17 22.33 -0.72
C THR A 304 -14.46 20.84 -0.99
N ASP A 305 -14.23 20.41 -2.23
CA ASP A 305 -14.61 19.12 -2.77
C ASP A 305 -13.40 18.20 -3.05
N MET A 306 -12.14 18.67 -2.97
CA MET A 306 -10.98 17.76 -3.05
C MET A 306 -10.16 17.79 -1.76
N THR A 307 -9.82 16.60 -1.30
CA THR A 307 -9.06 16.36 -0.06
C THR A 307 -7.55 16.36 -0.31
N SER A 308 -7.10 16.89 -1.45
CA SER A 308 -5.73 16.76 -1.93
C SER A 308 -4.97 18.08 -1.84
N LYS A 309 -4.60 18.52 -0.63
CA LYS A 309 -3.69 19.66 -0.47
C LYS A 309 -2.24 19.19 -0.61
N GLY A 310 -1.39 20.02 -1.19
CA GLY A 310 0.02 19.69 -1.36
C GLY A 310 0.85 20.81 -1.96
N PHE A 311 2.09 20.50 -2.26
CA PHE A 311 3.01 21.41 -2.94
C PHE A 311 4.09 20.60 -3.67
N TRP A 312 4.74 21.23 -4.64
CA TRP A 312 5.81 20.61 -5.41
C TRP A 312 7.17 21.12 -4.95
N VAL A 313 8.15 20.22 -4.95
CA VAL A 313 9.53 20.53 -4.58
C VAL A 313 10.51 20.02 -5.63
N GLN A 314 11.70 20.63 -5.66
CA GLN A 314 12.82 20.21 -6.49
C GLN A 314 14.15 20.19 -5.73
N ASP A 315 15.12 19.37 -6.15
CA ASP A 315 16.46 19.34 -5.50
C ASP A 315 17.17 20.70 -5.65
N ALA A 316 16.88 21.40 -6.75
CA ALA A 316 17.48 22.68 -7.09
C ALA A 316 16.45 23.69 -7.60
N ALA A 317 16.83 24.98 -7.54
CA ALA A 317 15.99 26.08 -7.99
C ALA A 317 15.70 26.06 -9.50
N ALA A 318 16.59 25.45 -10.30
CA ALA A 318 16.40 25.30 -11.73
C ALA A 318 15.67 23.98 -12.03
N GLY A 319 14.64 24.01 -12.88
CA GLY A 319 14.01 22.81 -13.42
C GLY A 319 15.01 21.96 -14.19
N ALA A 320 14.89 20.65 -14.05
CA ALA A 320 15.69 19.64 -14.76
C ALA A 320 14.92 18.31 -14.76
N GLU A 321 15.30 17.38 -15.64
CA GLU A 321 14.73 16.03 -15.64
C GLU A 321 14.88 15.35 -14.27
N HIS A 322 13.85 14.61 -13.87
CA HIS A 322 13.69 13.88 -12.61
C HIS A 322 13.84 14.74 -11.36
N ASN A 323 13.75 16.06 -11.48
CA ASN A 323 14.06 16.98 -10.39
C ASN A 323 12.81 17.44 -9.64
N GLY A 324 11.64 16.83 -9.85
CA GLY A 324 10.36 17.26 -9.28
C GLY A 324 9.64 16.13 -8.56
N VAL A 325 8.93 16.45 -7.49
CA VAL A 325 8.00 15.51 -6.83
C VAL A 325 6.89 16.27 -6.12
N PHE A 326 5.72 15.66 -6.04
CA PHE A 326 4.58 16.20 -5.27
C PHE A 326 4.66 15.76 -3.80
N VAL A 327 4.43 16.70 -2.89
CA VAL A 327 4.32 16.44 -1.44
C VAL A 327 2.84 16.50 -1.06
N PHE A 328 2.27 15.34 -0.79
CA PHE A 328 0.84 15.15 -0.56
C PHE A 328 0.50 15.27 0.94
N LEU A 329 -0.23 16.33 1.30
CA LEU A 329 -0.57 16.65 2.69
C LEU A 329 -1.93 16.11 3.12
N ARG A 330 -2.76 15.61 2.19
CA ARG A 330 -4.15 15.19 2.45
C ARG A 330 -4.94 16.32 3.13
N ASP A 331 -5.36 16.09 4.38
CA ASP A 331 -6.14 16.98 5.23
C ASP A 331 -5.26 17.92 6.09
N GLN A 332 -3.93 17.77 6.03
CA GLN A 332 -3.02 18.65 6.75
C GLN A 332 -2.93 20.03 6.08
N ALA A 333 -2.91 21.07 6.92
CA ALA A 333 -2.67 22.42 6.44
C ALA A 333 -1.22 22.58 5.94
N ILE A 334 -1.04 23.24 4.81
CA ILE A 334 0.29 23.65 4.32
C ILE A 334 0.95 24.53 5.39
N PRO A 335 2.15 24.16 5.90
CA PRO A 335 2.84 24.97 6.90
C PRO A 335 3.13 26.38 6.39
N ALA A 336 2.99 27.40 7.24
CA ALA A 336 3.09 28.80 6.82
C ALA A 336 4.48 29.22 6.25
N PHE A 337 5.53 28.45 6.53
CA PHE A 337 6.87 28.67 5.97
C PHE A 337 7.03 28.10 4.55
N VAL A 338 6.08 27.28 4.07
CA VAL A 338 6.08 26.76 2.71
C VAL A 338 5.59 27.85 1.76
N THR A 339 6.53 28.53 1.11
CA THR A 339 6.28 29.53 0.06
C THR A 339 7.11 29.17 -1.18
N ILE A 340 6.70 29.60 -2.38
CA ILE A 340 7.48 29.36 -3.60
C ILE A 340 8.89 29.97 -3.44
N GLY A 341 9.91 29.14 -3.65
CA GLY A 341 11.32 29.48 -3.46
C GLY A 341 11.88 29.16 -2.08
N ALA A 342 11.03 28.86 -1.09
CA ALA A 342 11.46 28.41 0.23
C ALA A 342 12.20 27.07 0.15
N ARG A 343 13.09 26.86 1.12
CA ARG A 343 13.75 25.56 1.33
C ARG A 343 13.05 24.82 2.43
N VAL A 344 12.77 23.54 2.21
CA VAL A 344 12.13 22.67 3.20
C VAL A 344 12.90 21.37 3.31
N ASN A 345 12.77 20.71 4.46
CA ASN A 345 13.12 19.30 4.57
C ASN A 345 11.81 18.51 4.58
N VAL A 346 11.79 17.42 3.82
CA VAL A 346 10.62 16.56 3.67
C VAL A 346 11.06 15.14 3.98
N VAL A 347 10.42 14.52 4.97
CA VAL A 347 10.56 13.09 5.21
C VAL A 347 9.18 12.46 5.10
N GLY A 348 9.03 11.40 4.33
CA GLY A 348 7.72 10.79 4.09
C GLY A 348 7.85 9.49 3.31
N SER A 349 6.77 8.70 3.34
CA SER A 349 6.68 7.52 2.47
C SER A 349 6.56 7.95 1.02
N ILE A 350 7.04 7.12 0.10
CA ILE A 350 6.86 7.35 -1.33
C ILE A 350 5.71 6.45 -1.80
N ASP A 351 4.82 7.00 -2.61
CA ASP A 351 3.74 6.27 -3.26
C ASP A 351 3.75 6.53 -4.76
N GLU A 352 3.33 5.52 -5.52
CA GLU A 352 3.12 5.58 -6.96
C GLU A 352 1.63 5.50 -7.21
N PHE A 353 1.01 6.67 -7.22
CA PHE A 353 -0.43 6.79 -7.20
C PHE A 353 -1.02 6.63 -8.60
N ASP A 354 -1.98 5.73 -8.73
CA ASP A 354 -2.83 5.53 -9.91
C ASP A 354 -4.26 5.21 -9.46
N LEU A 355 -5.26 5.89 -10.05
CA LEU A 355 -6.68 5.65 -9.79
C LEU A 355 -7.30 4.65 -10.78
N GLY A 356 -6.55 4.23 -11.80
CA GLY A 356 -6.97 3.22 -12.75
C GLY A 356 -7.19 1.85 -12.11
N MET A 357 -8.33 1.22 -12.38
CA MET A 357 -8.61 -0.18 -12.04
C MET A 357 -9.01 -0.95 -13.31
N PRO A 358 -8.10 -1.72 -13.96
CA PRO A 358 -6.66 -1.86 -13.65
C PRO A 358 -5.89 -0.56 -13.90
N GLU A 359 -4.66 -0.46 -13.38
CA GLU A 359 -3.75 0.69 -13.59
C GLU A 359 -3.77 1.16 -15.06
N VAL A 360 -3.99 2.45 -15.29
CA VAL A 360 -4.11 3.04 -16.64
C VAL A 360 -3.13 4.20 -16.79
N GLY A 361 -1.97 3.89 -17.39
CA GLY A 361 -1.07 4.91 -17.90
C GLY A 361 0.11 5.24 -16.99
N ASP A 362 0.43 6.53 -16.90
CA ASP A 362 1.51 7.01 -16.04
C ASP A 362 0.99 7.15 -14.60
N LYS A 363 1.86 6.84 -13.64
CA LYS A 363 1.60 7.02 -12.22
C LYS A 363 2.10 8.38 -11.79
N VAL A 364 1.63 8.86 -10.64
CA VAL A 364 2.21 10.03 -9.96
C VAL A 364 3.08 9.54 -8.83
N THR A 365 4.36 9.88 -8.86
CA THR A 365 5.20 9.75 -7.67
C THR A 365 4.90 10.88 -6.69
N GLU A 366 4.47 10.51 -5.49
CA GLU A 366 4.20 11.45 -4.42
C GLU A 366 4.85 11.06 -3.09
N ILE A 367 5.16 12.06 -2.27
CA ILE A 367 5.55 11.86 -0.88
C ILE A 367 4.30 11.96 -0.02
N VAL A 368 3.91 10.83 0.57
CA VAL A 368 2.72 10.69 1.43
C VAL A 368 3.11 10.60 2.91
N ASN A 369 2.15 10.96 3.77
CA ASN A 369 2.36 11.14 5.21
C ASN A 369 3.62 11.99 5.52
N PRO A 370 3.81 13.15 4.86
CA PRO A 370 5.05 13.89 4.97
C PRO A 370 5.15 14.62 6.32
N ILE A 371 6.34 14.56 6.91
CA ILE A 371 6.79 15.50 7.93
C ILE A 371 7.59 16.58 7.20
N VAL A 372 7.03 17.80 7.18
CA VAL A 372 7.64 18.97 6.55
C VAL A 372 8.20 19.89 7.62
N THR A 373 9.49 20.20 7.53
CA THR A 373 10.15 21.16 8.43
C THR A 373 10.82 22.28 7.64
N ASP A 374 10.98 23.43 8.29
CA ASP A 374 11.70 24.56 7.71
C ASP A 374 13.14 24.16 7.38
N GLY A 375 13.56 24.50 6.18
CA GLY A 375 14.91 24.22 5.70
C GLY A 375 15.93 25.19 6.27
N THR A 376 17.17 25.00 5.85
CA THR A 376 18.25 25.94 6.09
C THR A 376 18.59 26.68 4.79
N GLY A 377 18.66 28.00 4.86
CA GLY A 377 19.05 28.84 3.73
C GLY A 377 18.02 29.92 3.40
N ALA A 378 18.42 30.86 2.56
CA ALA A 378 17.51 31.88 2.06
C ALA A 378 16.65 31.34 0.92
N ASP A 379 15.46 31.91 0.77
CA ASP A 379 14.58 31.70 -0.37
C ASP A 379 15.34 31.96 -1.68
N VAL A 380 15.05 31.15 -2.68
CA VAL A 380 15.68 31.21 -3.99
C VAL A 380 14.68 31.50 -5.09
N THR A 381 15.11 32.22 -6.11
CA THR A 381 14.33 32.38 -7.33
C THR A 381 14.35 31.08 -8.11
N VAL A 382 13.18 30.46 -8.25
CA VAL A 382 12.99 29.26 -9.07
C VAL A 382 13.00 29.64 -10.56
N THR A 383 13.67 28.83 -11.37
CA THR A 383 13.82 29.04 -12.82
C THR A 383 13.28 27.82 -13.56
N PRO A 384 12.28 27.98 -14.44
CA PRO A 384 11.74 26.84 -15.19
C PRO A 384 12.76 26.30 -16.21
N ALA A 385 12.68 25.00 -16.49
CA ALA A 385 13.30 24.44 -17.69
C ALA A 385 12.46 24.75 -18.92
N VAL A 386 13.07 25.18 -20.02
CA VAL A 386 12.34 25.35 -21.29
C VAL A 386 12.26 23.99 -21.99
N VAL A 387 11.03 23.51 -22.23
CA VAL A 387 10.76 22.18 -22.78
C VAL A 387 9.65 22.28 -23.83
N SER A 388 9.75 21.50 -24.91
CA SER A 388 8.75 21.49 -26.00
C SER A 388 7.46 20.79 -25.59
N ALA A 389 6.33 21.21 -26.17
CA ALA A 389 5.03 20.54 -25.98
C ALA A 389 5.07 19.05 -26.39
N ALA A 390 5.84 18.70 -27.43
CA ALA A 390 6.08 17.31 -27.84
C ALA A 390 6.53 16.37 -26.73
N ILE A 391 7.30 16.89 -25.76
CA ILE A 391 7.82 16.14 -24.62
C ILE A 391 6.84 16.23 -23.45
N LEU A 392 6.42 17.45 -23.10
CA LEU A 392 5.58 17.70 -21.92
C LEU A 392 4.18 17.04 -22.02
N GLY A 393 3.62 16.96 -23.23
CA GLY A 393 2.31 16.33 -23.46
C GLY A 393 2.34 14.81 -23.63
N ASN A 394 3.53 14.18 -23.59
CA ASN A 394 3.65 12.74 -23.79
C ASN A 394 3.42 11.95 -22.49
N ILE A 395 2.48 11.02 -22.52
CA ILE A 395 2.40 9.94 -21.52
C ILE A 395 3.48 8.90 -21.83
N GLY A 396 4.20 8.46 -20.80
CA GLY A 396 5.28 7.49 -20.83
C GLY A 396 6.67 8.11 -20.76
N ALA A 397 7.65 7.35 -21.27
CA ALA A 397 9.07 7.54 -20.97
C ALA A 397 9.68 8.91 -21.31
N THR A 398 9.05 9.71 -22.18
CA THR A 398 9.60 11.05 -22.53
C THR A 398 9.02 12.19 -21.69
N GLY A 399 7.76 12.08 -21.26
CA GLY A 399 7.15 13.06 -20.35
C GLY A 399 7.44 12.76 -18.88
N GLU A 400 7.61 11.49 -18.52
CA GLU A 400 7.89 11.02 -17.15
C GLU A 400 9.02 11.77 -16.44
N PRO A 401 10.19 12.02 -17.07
CA PRO A 401 11.25 12.79 -16.42
C PRO A 401 10.86 14.21 -16.04
N TRP A 402 9.74 14.74 -16.51
CA TRP A 402 9.30 16.10 -16.20
C TRP A 402 8.23 16.15 -15.13
N GLU A 403 7.77 15.01 -14.60
CA GLU A 403 6.80 14.99 -13.50
C GLU A 403 7.25 15.83 -12.29
N GLY A 404 6.35 16.68 -11.80
CA GLY A 404 6.60 17.55 -10.65
C GLY A 404 7.63 18.66 -10.92
N VAL A 405 8.17 18.76 -12.14
CA VAL A 405 9.20 19.74 -12.49
C VAL A 405 8.55 21.05 -12.93
N LEU A 406 9.12 22.17 -12.50
CA LEU A 406 8.81 23.50 -13.00
C LEU A 406 9.39 23.68 -14.41
N VAL A 407 8.52 23.79 -15.39
CA VAL A 407 8.86 23.90 -16.81
C VAL A 407 8.22 25.13 -17.45
N LYS A 408 8.65 25.43 -18.67
CA LYS A 408 8.10 26.48 -19.53
C LYS A 408 7.98 25.97 -20.96
N ALA A 409 6.77 26.09 -21.51
CA ALA A 409 6.54 26.01 -22.96
C ALA A 409 6.53 27.43 -23.54
N ASP A 410 7.44 27.72 -24.48
CA ASP A 410 7.72 29.09 -24.92
C ASP A 410 6.67 29.69 -25.86
N VAL A 411 6.13 28.91 -26.81
CA VAL A 411 5.18 29.39 -27.81
C VAL A 411 4.11 28.33 -28.05
N VAL A 412 2.93 28.57 -27.52
CA VAL A 412 1.76 27.70 -27.67
C VAL A 412 0.49 28.51 -27.93
N ARG A 413 -0.42 27.97 -28.74
CA ARG A 413 -1.71 28.57 -29.06
C ARG A 413 -2.85 27.79 -28.43
N VAL A 414 -3.88 28.49 -27.95
CA VAL A 414 -5.11 27.85 -27.46
C VAL A 414 -5.89 27.29 -28.65
N THR A 415 -6.17 25.99 -28.64
CA THR A 415 -7.01 25.31 -29.63
C THR A 415 -8.38 24.96 -29.09
N ASP A 416 -8.49 24.73 -27.79
CA ASP A 416 -9.74 24.52 -27.08
C ASP A 416 -9.65 25.17 -25.68
N ASP A 417 -10.53 26.13 -25.41
CA ASP A 417 -10.60 26.82 -24.12
C ASP A 417 -11.53 26.12 -23.12
N ASP A 418 -12.13 24.97 -23.48
CA ASP A 418 -12.96 24.19 -22.56
C ASP A 418 -12.85 22.67 -22.78
N SER A 419 -11.64 22.15 -22.62
CA SER A 419 -11.36 20.70 -22.71
C SER A 419 -11.86 19.88 -21.50
N GLY A 420 -12.80 20.44 -20.72
CA GLY A 420 -13.39 19.82 -19.53
C GLY A 420 -12.57 20.01 -18.25
N ALA A 421 -13.23 19.91 -17.09
CA ALA A 421 -12.61 19.95 -15.75
C ALA A 421 -11.63 21.13 -15.49
N GLY A 422 -11.81 22.27 -16.16
CA GLY A 422 -10.91 23.43 -16.01
C GLY A 422 -9.74 23.47 -17.00
N LYS A 423 -9.56 22.43 -17.81
CA LYS A 423 -8.47 22.27 -18.79
C LYS A 423 -8.62 23.16 -20.02
N VAL A 424 -7.47 23.45 -20.63
CA VAL A 424 -7.28 24.19 -21.88
C VAL A 424 -6.30 23.41 -22.76
N GLU A 425 -6.70 23.08 -23.99
CA GLU A 425 -5.82 22.47 -24.98
C GLU A 425 -4.95 23.54 -25.65
N LEU A 426 -3.65 23.27 -25.68
CA LEU A 426 -2.63 24.09 -26.30
C LEU A 426 -1.92 23.31 -27.40
N LYS A 427 -1.51 23.99 -28.47
CA LYS A 427 -0.61 23.44 -29.49
C LYS A 427 0.61 24.31 -29.73
N ASP A 428 1.77 23.68 -29.92
CA ASP A 428 2.93 24.36 -30.49
C ASP A 428 2.82 24.50 -32.03
N ASN A 429 3.83 25.07 -32.67
CA ASN A 429 3.84 25.28 -34.13
C ASN A 429 4.00 23.99 -34.94
N ASP A 430 4.41 22.90 -34.29
CA ASP A 430 4.53 21.58 -34.90
C ASP A 430 3.28 20.70 -34.63
N ASP A 431 2.19 21.33 -34.16
CA ASP A 431 0.90 20.73 -33.78
C ASP A 431 0.98 19.70 -32.63
N ASN A 432 2.04 19.72 -31.82
CA ASN A 432 2.11 18.90 -30.61
C ASN A 432 1.19 19.48 -29.53
N ILE A 433 0.45 18.62 -28.86
CA ILE A 433 -0.54 18.98 -27.84
C ILE A 433 0.12 19.10 -26.47
N LEU A 434 -0.27 20.12 -25.72
CA LEU A 434 -0.03 20.28 -24.29
C LEU A 434 -1.34 20.67 -23.62
N ILE A 435 -1.66 20.08 -22.47
CA ILE A 435 -2.85 20.46 -21.71
C ILE A 435 -2.43 21.35 -20.55
N MET A 436 -3.04 22.53 -20.44
CA MET A 436 -2.89 23.40 -19.28
C MET A 436 -4.11 23.24 -18.38
N ASP A 437 -3.88 23.10 -17.08
CA ASP A 437 -4.93 22.82 -16.10
C ASP A 437 -4.93 23.86 -14.98
N ASN A 438 -6.09 24.11 -14.41
CA ASN A 438 -6.31 25.12 -13.39
C ASN A 438 -6.24 24.56 -11.97
N GLU A 439 -5.70 23.35 -11.79
CA GLU A 439 -5.67 22.65 -10.52
C GLU A 439 -4.83 23.37 -9.45
N SER A 440 -3.64 23.88 -9.81
CA SER A 440 -2.81 24.64 -8.85
C SER A 440 -3.18 26.13 -8.75
N PHE A 441 -3.82 26.68 -9.77
CA PHE A 441 -4.18 28.10 -9.85
C PHE A 441 -5.41 28.32 -10.73
N ASN A 442 -6.46 28.88 -10.15
CA ASN A 442 -7.66 29.24 -10.91
C ASN A 442 -7.37 30.48 -11.78
N PHE A 443 -7.24 30.29 -13.09
CA PHE A 443 -7.02 31.37 -14.06
C PHE A 443 -8.27 31.68 -14.90
N THR A 444 -8.30 32.88 -15.47
CA THR A 444 -9.25 33.19 -16.55
C THR A 444 -8.77 32.48 -17.81
N LYS A 445 -9.58 31.55 -18.32
CA LYS A 445 -9.24 30.78 -19.51
C LYS A 445 -8.93 31.71 -20.69
N PRO A 446 -7.77 31.57 -21.35
CA PRO A 446 -7.47 32.38 -22.52
C PRO A 446 -8.35 31.94 -23.71
N THR A 447 -8.71 32.88 -24.59
CA THR A 447 -9.59 32.61 -25.72
C THR A 447 -8.89 31.75 -26.79
N VAL A 448 -9.65 30.89 -27.47
CA VAL A 448 -9.18 30.16 -28.66
C VAL A 448 -8.46 31.07 -29.66
N GLY A 449 -7.30 30.60 -30.14
CA GLY A 449 -6.42 31.30 -31.07
C GLY A 449 -5.42 32.25 -30.42
N ALA A 450 -5.51 32.50 -29.12
CA ALA A 450 -4.55 33.35 -28.43
C ALA A 450 -3.21 32.61 -28.19
N CYS A 451 -2.11 33.38 -28.19
CA CYS A 451 -0.74 32.87 -28.22
C CYS A 451 0.02 33.29 -26.95
N PHE A 452 0.63 32.32 -26.26
CA PHE A 452 1.28 32.53 -24.97
C PHE A 452 2.52 31.66 -24.78
N SER A 453 3.34 32.03 -23.81
CA SER A 453 4.23 31.12 -23.12
C SER A 453 3.59 30.74 -21.79
N VAL A 454 3.64 29.46 -21.43
CA VAL A 454 3.12 28.97 -20.15
C VAL A 454 4.26 28.43 -19.31
N THR A 455 4.34 28.87 -18.07
CA THR A 455 5.19 28.30 -17.03
C THR A 455 4.30 27.53 -16.05
N GLY A 456 4.78 26.43 -15.50
CA GLY A 456 3.99 25.67 -14.55
C GLY A 456 4.70 24.42 -14.11
N VAL A 457 4.15 23.78 -13.09
CA VAL A 457 4.60 22.46 -12.67
C VAL A 457 3.89 21.40 -13.49
N MET A 458 4.63 20.40 -13.97
CA MET A 458 4.00 19.26 -14.64
C MET A 458 3.36 18.32 -13.62
N HIS A 459 2.19 17.79 -13.96
CA HIS A 459 1.50 16.77 -13.19
C HIS A 459 0.87 15.75 -14.13
N VAL A 460 0.56 14.57 -13.61
CA VAL A 460 -0.25 13.57 -14.30
C VAL A 460 -1.63 13.57 -13.67
N GLN A 461 -2.65 13.77 -14.50
CA GLN A 461 -4.03 13.58 -14.10
C GLN A 461 -4.35 12.09 -14.20
N VAL A 462 -4.29 11.38 -13.08
CA VAL A 462 -4.41 9.91 -13.03
C VAL A 462 -5.80 9.39 -13.44
N GLN A 463 -6.84 10.23 -13.43
CA GLN A 463 -8.20 9.80 -13.81
C GLN A 463 -8.43 9.73 -15.32
N ASP A 464 -7.84 10.65 -16.08
CA ASP A 464 -7.98 10.72 -17.53
C ASP A 464 -6.67 10.38 -18.27
N ASN A 465 -5.60 10.09 -17.53
CA ASN A 465 -4.29 9.69 -18.04
C ASN A 465 -3.72 10.74 -19.00
N VAL A 466 -3.66 11.98 -18.53
CA VAL A 466 -3.18 13.16 -19.27
C VAL A 466 -2.13 13.91 -18.46
N ARG A 467 -1.03 14.31 -19.10
CA ARG A 467 -0.08 15.26 -18.50
C ARG A 467 -0.57 16.68 -18.64
N THR A 468 -0.54 17.40 -17.52
CA THR A 468 -0.95 18.80 -17.44
C THR A 468 0.23 19.66 -17.02
N ILE A 469 0.31 20.86 -17.59
CA ILE A 469 1.09 21.95 -17.01
C ILE A 469 0.16 22.79 -16.13
N ASN A 470 0.54 22.98 -14.88
CA ASN A 470 -0.23 23.71 -13.89
C ASN A 470 0.45 25.06 -13.58
N PRO A 471 -0.08 26.18 -14.11
CA PRO A 471 0.41 27.51 -13.77
C PRO A 471 0.25 27.78 -12.27
N ARG A 472 1.13 28.59 -11.70
CA ARG A 472 1.11 28.92 -10.25
C ARG A 472 0.45 30.27 -9.99
N SER A 473 0.37 31.09 -11.04
CA SER A 473 -0.23 32.42 -11.00
C SER A 473 -0.54 32.92 -12.41
N ALA A 474 -1.25 34.04 -12.51
CA ALA A 474 -1.50 34.70 -13.80
C ALA A 474 -0.21 35.17 -14.50
N LEU A 475 0.89 35.37 -13.76
CA LEU A 475 2.19 35.75 -14.35
C LEU A 475 2.84 34.62 -15.13
N ASP A 476 2.46 33.38 -14.84
CA ASP A 476 2.97 32.22 -15.55
C ASP A 476 2.31 32.02 -16.93
N ILE A 477 1.25 32.78 -17.24
CA ILE A 477 0.57 32.78 -18.55
C ILE A 477 0.87 34.12 -19.24
N ALA A 478 1.97 34.18 -19.98
CA ALA A 478 2.47 35.41 -20.58
C ALA A 478 2.20 35.45 -22.09
N ILE A 479 1.76 36.60 -22.61
CA ILE A 479 1.54 36.79 -24.06
C ILE A 479 2.84 36.50 -24.82
N ALA A 480 2.72 35.66 -25.86
CA ALA A 480 3.80 35.36 -26.78
C ALA A 480 3.46 35.83 -28.19
N VAL A 481 4.49 35.86 -29.04
CA VAL A 481 4.38 36.11 -30.47
C VAL A 481 4.97 34.92 -31.22
N GLY A 482 4.50 34.68 -32.44
CA GLY A 482 5.07 33.63 -33.31
C GLY A 482 4.32 32.30 -33.31
N CYS A 483 3.11 32.23 -32.76
CA CYS A 483 2.23 31.10 -33.04
C CYS A 483 1.75 31.14 -34.49
N ASP A 484 1.85 30.01 -35.19
CA ASP A 484 1.27 29.86 -36.52
C ASP A 484 -0.26 29.65 -36.38
N LEU A 485 -1.04 30.46 -37.10
CA LEU A 485 -2.51 30.45 -37.05
C LEU A 485 -3.14 29.43 -38.00
N ASN A 486 -2.40 28.38 -38.38
CA ASN A 486 -2.82 27.43 -39.43
C ASN A 486 -4.15 26.74 -39.11
#